data_AF-A0A2E3X9E5-F1
#
_entry.id   AF-A0A2E3X9E5-F1
#
_cell.length_a   1.000
_cell.length_b   1.000
_cell.length_c   1.000
_cell.angle_alpha   90.00
_cell.angle_beta   90.00
_cell.angle_gamma   90.00
#
_symmetry.space_group_name_H-M   'P 1'
#
loop_
_entity.id
_entity.type
_entity.pdbx_description
1 polymer ?
#
loop_
_entity_poly.entity_id
_entity_poly.type
_entity_poly.pdbx_seq_one_letter_code
_entity_poly.pdbx_strand_id
1 'polypeptide(L)' 'MADSTETCIHSGIYYGIYAEIENQINFYKKKYKDLTIILTGGDSKYFVNRIKNVIFANHNFISKGLFNILKLNNS' A
#
# COMPACT_ATOMS: atom_id res chain seq x y z
N MET A 1 23.36 6.90 -10.08
CA MET A 1 22.84 6.01 -11.14
C MET A 1 23.23 4.60 -10.75
N ALA A 2 22.59 3.56 -11.30
CA ALA A 2 22.89 2.18 -10.97
C ALA A 2 24.00 1.68 -11.91
N ASP A 3 25.02 1.04 -11.35
CA ASP A 3 26.30 0.83 -12.04
C ASP A 3 26.48 -0.62 -12.54
N SER A 4 25.46 -1.47 -12.36
CA SER A 4 25.43 -2.86 -12.83
C SER A 4 24.05 -3.23 -13.39
N THR A 5 24.00 -4.22 -14.29
CA THR A 5 22.73 -4.73 -14.86
C THR A 5 21.74 -5.16 -13.78
N GLU A 6 22.22 -5.86 -12.75
CA GLU A 6 21.41 -6.30 -11.62
C GLU A 6 20.81 -5.10 -10.86
N THR A 7 21.61 -4.09 -10.54
CA THR A 7 21.14 -2.89 -9.83
C THR A 7 20.18 -2.05 -10.67
N CYS A 8 20.38 -2.00 -11.99
CA CYS A 8 19.45 -1.37 -12.93
C CYS A 8 18.08 -2.10 -12.96
N ILE A 9 18.07 -3.43 -12.99
CA ILE A 9 16.82 -4.23 -12.98
C ILE A 9 16.07 -4.01 -11.66
N HIS A 10 16.75 -4.15 -10.51
CA HIS A 10 16.13 -3.93 -9.21
C HIS A 10 15.56 -2.52 -9.06
N SER A 11 16.30 -1.51 -9.51
CA SER A 11 15.83 -0.12 -9.50
C SER A 11 14.62 0.05 -10.40
N GLY A 12 14.65 -0.47 -11.62
CA GLY A 12 13.53 -0.39 -12.57
C GLY A 12 12.24 -0.97 -12.01
N ILE A 13 12.30 -2.16 -11.40
CA ILE A 13 11.15 -2.79 -10.77
C ILE A 13 10.64 -1.95 -9.59
N TYR A 14 11.53 -1.54 -8.69
CA TYR A 14 11.14 -0.76 -7.50
C TYR A 14 10.48 0.58 -7.86
N TYR A 15 11.11 1.35 -8.74
CA TYR A 15 10.58 2.65 -9.17
C TYR A 15 9.33 2.52 -10.04
N GLY A 16 9.23 1.45 -10.85
CA GLY A 16 8.03 1.14 -11.62
C GLY A 16 6.81 0.92 -10.72
N ILE A 17 6.93 -0.01 -9.77
CA ILE A 17 5.85 -0.30 -8.80
C ILE A 17 5.48 0.94 -7.99
N TYR A 18 6.49 1.69 -7.53
CA TYR A 18 6.24 2.93 -6.80
C TYR A 18 5.43 3.95 -7.62
N ALA A 19 5.79 4.16 -8.89
CA ALA A 19 5.10 5.08 -9.77
C ALA A 19 3.65 4.64 -10.08
N GLU A 20 3.43 3.33 -10.26
CA GLU A 20 2.08 2.78 -10.47
C GLU A 20 1.17 3.03 -9.26
N ILE A 21 1.67 2.77 -8.05
CA ILE A 21 0.91 2.98 -6.80
C ILE A 21 0.57 4.47 -6.64
N GLU A 22 1.55 5.37 -6.82
CA GLU A 22 1.33 6.81 -6.75
C GLU A 22 0.31 7.31 -7.78
N ASN A 23 0.41 6.83 -9.03
CA ASN A 23 -0.53 7.21 -10.08
C ASN A 23 -1.96 6.76 -9.76
N GLN A 24 -2.14 5.54 -9.23
CA GLN A 24 -3.46 5.06 -8.84
C GLN A 24 -4.04 5.88 -7.68
N ILE A 25 -3.22 6.17 -6.67
CA ILE A 25 -3.62 7.02 -5.55
C ILE A 25 -4.09 8.39 -6.07
N ASN A 26 -3.31 9.02 -6.95
CA ASN A 26 -3.64 10.33 -7.49
C ASN A 26 -4.87 10.29 -8.40
N PHE A 27 -5.08 9.21 -9.16
CA PHE A 27 -6.29 9.01 -9.95
C PHE A 27 -7.54 8.97 -9.05
N TYR A 28 -7.50 8.19 -7.98
CA TYR A 28 -8.65 8.07 -7.07
C TYR A 28 -8.88 9.32 -6.21
N LYS A 29 -7.82 10.04 -5.82
CA LYS A 29 -7.94 11.33 -5.12
C LYS A 29 -8.68 12.40 -5.94
N LYS A 30 -8.57 12.36 -7.27
CA LYS A 30 -9.34 13.27 -8.13
C LYS A 30 -10.82 12.94 -8.17
N LYS A 31 -11.17 11.68 -7.94
CA LYS A 31 -12.55 11.17 -8.04
C LYS A 31 -13.29 11.21 -6.70
N TYR A 32 -12.59 11.04 -5.59
CA TYR A 32 -13.15 10.97 -4.24
C TYR A 32 -12.51 12.03 -3.34
N LYS A 33 -13.33 12.93 -2.79
CA LYS A 33 -12.89 14.03 -1.93
C LYS A 33 -12.33 13.53 -0.59
N ASP A 34 -12.91 12.46 -0.06
CA ASP A 34 -12.49 11.79 1.17
C ASP A 34 -12.02 10.37 0.85
N LEU A 35 -10.73 10.22 0.55
CA LEU A 35 -10.12 8.94 0.22
C LEU A 35 -9.19 8.47 1.34
N THR A 36 -9.54 7.36 1.98
CA THR A 36 -8.66 6.66 2.93
C THR A 36 -7.91 5.55 2.21
N ILE A 37 -6.58 5.64 2.18
CA ILE A 37 -5.74 4.63 1.52
C ILE A 37 -5.16 3.72 2.60
N ILE A 38 -5.42 2.43 2.48
CA ILE A 38 -4.89 1.40 3.37
C ILE A 38 -3.94 0.51 2.58
N LEU A 39 -2.66 0.54 2.93
CA LEU A 39 -1.65 -0.34 2.35
C LEU A 39 -1.35 -1.46 3.35
N THR A 40 -1.43 -2.70 2.89
CA THR A 40 -1.20 -3.91 3.71
C THR A 40 -0.23 -4.86 2.99
N GLY A 41 0.27 -5.88 3.69
CA GLY A 41 1.25 -6.84 3.16
C GLY A 41 2.65 -6.69 3.76
N GLY A 42 3.51 -7.72 3.62
CA GLY A 42 4.85 -7.76 4.23
C GLY A 42 5.81 -6.69 3.70
N ASP A 43 5.78 -6.45 2.38
CA ASP A 43 6.69 -5.53 1.68
C ASP A 43 6.20 -4.08 1.67
N SER A 44 5.00 -3.82 2.22
CA SER A 44 4.43 -2.48 2.31
C SER A 44 5.40 -1.49 2.98
N LYS A 45 6.19 -1.97 3.96
CA LYS A 45 7.26 -1.23 4.68
C LYS A 45 8.24 -0.51 3.75
N TYR A 46 8.54 -1.06 2.58
CA TYR A 46 9.48 -0.47 1.61
C TYR A 46 8.89 0.70 0.81
N PHE A 47 7.57 0.84 0.82
CA PHE A 47 6.84 1.90 0.12
C PHE A 47 6.26 2.96 1.09
N VAL A 48 6.17 2.65 2.39
CA VAL A 48 5.62 3.54 3.44
C VAL A 48 6.33 4.89 3.51
N ASN A 49 7.66 4.90 3.46
CA ASN A 49 8.42 6.14 3.68
C ASN A 49 8.23 7.18 2.55
N ARG A 50 7.66 6.79 1.40
CA ARG A 50 7.46 7.69 0.26
C ARG A 50 6.00 8.02 -0.05
N ILE A 51 5.02 7.27 0.47
CA ILE A 51 3.60 7.54 0.23
C ILE A 51 3.00 8.23 1.46
N LYS A 52 2.96 9.57 1.44
CA LYS A 52 2.64 10.42 2.61
C LYS A 52 1.22 10.28 3.20
N ASN A 53 0.29 9.57 2.55
CA ASN A 53 -1.14 9.57 2.91
C ASN A 53 -1.73 8.16 3.10
N VAL A 54 -0.93 7.20 3.53
CA VAL A 54 -1.39 5.82 3.77
C VAL A 54 -1.62 5.59 5.25
N ILE A 55 -2.83 5.18 5.63
CA ILE A 55 -3.11 4.65 6.96
C ILE A 55 -2.63 3.20 6.97
N PHE A 56 -1.63 2.93 7.81
CA PHE A 56 -1.04 1.60 7.89
C PHE A 56 -1.92 0.72 8.76
N ALA A 57 -2.53 -0.30 8.14
CA ALA A 57 -3.27 -1.27 8.90
C ALA A 57 -2.32 -2.34 9.42
N ASN A 58 -2.35 -2.58 10.73
CA ASN A 58 -1.58 -3.64 11.40
C ASN A 58 -1.72 -4.96 10.61
N HIS A 59 -0.70 -5.82 10.59
CA HIS A 59 -0.76 -7.14 9.93
C HIS A 59 -2.01 -7.96 10.35
N ASN A 60 -2.53 -7.71 11.55
CA ASN A 60 -3.75 -8.31 12.07
C ASN A 60 -5.05 -7.59 11.63
N PHE A 61 -5.03 -6.67 10.67
CA PHE A 61 -6.21 -5.90 10.25
C PHE A 61 -7.27 -6.79 9.62
N ILE A 62 -6.85 -7.69 8.73
CA ILE A 62 -7.73 -8.71 8.14
C ILE A 62 -8.33 -9.57 9.26
N SER A 63 -7.49 -10.10 10.15
CA SER A 63 -7.93 -10.94 11.28
C SER A 63 -8.88 -10.21 12.24
N LYS A 64 -8.62 -8.93 12.54
CA LYS A 64 -9.53 -8.06 13.31
C LYS A 64 -10.85 -7.83 12.59
N GLY A 65 -10.81 -7.61 11.27
CA GLY A 65 -12.00 -7.47 10.44
C GLY A 65 -12.88 -8.71 10.48
N LEU A 66 -12.29 -9.88 10.24
CA LEU A 66 -12.98 -11.17 10.33
C LEU A 66 -13.53 -11.43 11.74
N PHE A 67 -12.75 -11.14 12.78
CA PHE A 67 -13.20 -11.31 14.17
C PHE A 67 -14.40 -10.40 14.51
N ASN A 68 -14.41 -9.16 14.02
CA ASN A 68 -15.55 -8.26 14.19
C ASN A 68 -16.80 -8.77 13.47
N ILE A 69 -16.67 -9.28 12.25
CA ILE A 69 -17.80 -9.88 11.51
C ILE A 69 -18.34 -11.09 12.26
N LEU A 70 -17.47 -11.96 12.80
CA LEU A 70 -17.87 -13.11 13.62
C LEU A 70 -18.63 -12.68 14.88
N LYS A 71 -18.16 -11.64 15.59
CA LYS A 71 -18.87 -11.11 16.77
C LYS A 71 -20.27 -10.59 16.43
N LEU A 72 -20.41 -9.86 15.32
CA LEU A 72 -21.70 -9.31 14.89
C LEU A 72 -22.74 -10.42 14.58
N ASN A 73 -22.31 -11.52 13.97
CA ASN A 73 -23.21 -12.62 13.60
C ASN A 73 -23.55 -13.59 14.75
N ASN A 74 -22.76 -13.55 15.84
CA ASN A 74 -23.02 -14.34 17.05
C ASN A 74 -23.75 -13.52 18.13
N SER A 75 -24.21 -12.31 17.80
CA SER A 75 -24.98 -11.42 18.68
C SER A 75 -26.46 -11.45 18.34
#